data_AF-A0A669BPA6-F1
#
_entry.id   AF-A0A669BPA6-F1
#
_cell.length_a   1.000
_cell.length_b   1.000
_cell.length_c   1.000
_cell.angle_alpha   90.00
_cell.angle_beta   90.00
_cell.angle_gamma   90.00
#
_symmetry.space_group_name_H-M   'P 1'
#
loop_
_entity.id
_entity.type
_entity.pdbx_description
1 polymer ?
#
loop_
_entity_poly.entity_id
_entity_poly.type
_entity_poly.pdbx_seq_one_letter_code
_entity_poly.pdbx_strand_id
1 'polypeptide(L)'
;KPICNSHYLECPPIGLESLKIDDFQLHASSTKRYGLGAHRGRLNIQAGLYEDDLYEGAWCAGRDDTLQWFEVDARRLTKFTGVITQGRSSLWSSDWVTSYKVMFSNDSHTWITLNNGSEDLIFKGNREKEIPVRNIFPEPVVSRYIRINPRSWFTRGSICMRVEILGCPMPDPNNYYHRRNEVITTDDLDFRHHSYKEMRQLMKVVNEMCPNITRIYNIGKSQSGLKLYAIEISDNPGEHEVGEPEFRYTAGLHGNEVLGRELLLLLMQFMCLEYLSGNQRIRHLVEETRIHLLPSVNPDGYEKAFEVGSELIGWSLGRWSNDGIDIHHNFPDLNAILWAAEAKKWVPRKMFNHHVAIPDWYQSTNASVALETRALIAWMEKMPFVLGGNLQGGELVVTFPYDRTRSQGVVREQTPTPDDHIFRWLAFSYASTHRLMTDANRRVCHTQDFAKEDGTINGASWHTAAGSMNDFSYLRTNCFELSMYVGCDKFPHESDLAEEWENNRESLLVFMEQVHRGIKGVVKDHQGRGIANAIISVEGINHDIRTAADGDYWRLLNPGEYRVTARAEGYSLVSKKCEVGYEMGATRCDFTIGRTNMSRIKEIMEKFKKQPIKLPMRQLAAQGSRRRRLGT
;
A
#
# COMPACT_ATOMS: atom_id res chain seq x y z
N LYS A 1 31.52 -26.86 -7.78
CA LYS A 1 30.62 -28.01 -7.98
C LYS A 1 29.50 -27.90 -6.94
N PRO A 2 28.30 -27.41 -7.30
CA PRO A 2 27.22 -27.34 -6.34
C PRO A 2 26.65 -28.74 -6.14
N ILE A 3 26.43 -29.08 -4.88
CA ILE A 3 25.80 -30.31 -4.43
C ILE A 3 24.30 -30.13 -4.70
N CYS A 4 23.76 -30.86 -5.67
CA CYS A 4 22.32 -30.99 -5.90
C CYS A 4 21.68 -31.67 -4.68
N ASN A 5 21.07 -30.88 -3.79
CA ASN A 5 20.10 -31.41 -2.84
C ASN A 5 18.79 -31.73 -3.58
N SER A 6 18.26 -32.90 -3.30
CA SER A 6 17.21 -33.63 -4.02
C SER A 6 15.77 -33.14 -3.75
N HIS A 7 15.47 -31.86 -3.99
CA HIS A 7 14.11 -31.30 -3.85
C HIS A 7 13.28 -31.24 -5.16
N TYR A 8 13.69 -31.95 -6.23
CA TYR A 8 13.07 -31.89 -7.57
C TYR A 8 11.81 -32.78 -7.77
N LEU A 9 10.86 -32.81 -6.84
CA LEU A 9 9.63 -33.62 -7.01
C LEU A 9 8.34 -32.81 -7.15
N GLU A 10 8.35 -31.53 -6.82
CA GLU A 10 7.12 -30.72 -6.74
C GLU A 10 7.14 -29.53 -7.68
N CYS A 11 5.99 -29.28 -8.29
CA CYS A 11 5.79 -28.18 -9.22
C CYS A 11 5.13 -26.98 -8.54
N PRO A 12 5.37 -25.75 -9.02
CA PRO A 12 4.73 -24.55 -8.48
C PRO A 12 3.22 -24.54 -8.77
N PRO A 13 2.46 -23.64 -8.11
CA PRO A 13 1.12 -23.26 -8.53
C PRO A 13 1.08 -22.87 -10.01
N ILE A 14 0.06 -23.32 -10.75
CA ILE A 14 -0.10 -22.96 -12.17
C ILE A 14 -0.78 -21.58 -12.36
N GLY A 15 -1.28 -20.99 -11.27
CA GLY A 15 -1.76 -19.61 -11.22
C GLY A 15 -3.28 -19.47 -11.31
N LEU A 16 -4.03 -20.28 -10.56
CA LEU A 16 -5.45 -20.01 -10.33
C LEU A 16 -5.62 -18.76 -9.45
N GLU A 17 -4.81 -18.64 -8.39
CA GLU A 17 -4.78 -17.46 -7.50
C GLU A 17 -4.15 -16.23 -8.15
N SER A 18 -2.97 -16.38 -8.75
CA SER A 18 -2.25 -15.28 -9.44
C SER A 18 -2.86 -14.90 -10.80
N LEU A 19 -3.98 -15.52 -11.18
CA LEU A 19 -4.78 -15.21 -12.38
C LEU A 19 -4.11 -15.51 -13.72
N LYS A 20 -2.97 -16.22 -13.73
CA LYS A 20 -2.31 -16.71 -14.96
C LYS A 20 -3.18 -17.70 -15.73
N ILE A 21 -4.05 -18.44 -15.03
CA ILE A 21 -5.09 -19.25 -15.64
C ILE A 21 -6.29 -18.36 -15.94
N ASP A 22 -6.66 -18.25 -17.21
CA ASP A 22 -7.81 -17.47 -17.66
C ASP A 22 -9.16 -18.13 -17.30
N ASP A 23 -10.23 -17.36 -17.19
CA ASP A 23 -11.56 -17.88 -16.82
C ASP A 23 -12.11 -18.93 -17.82
N PHE A 24 -11.76 -18.86 -19.09
CA PHE A 24 -12.18 -19.86 -20.09
C PHE A 24 -11.42 -21.18 -20.01
N GLN A 25 -10.33 -21.25 -19.23
CA GLN A 25 -9.64 -22.50 -18.92
C GLN A 25 -10.32 -23.26 -17.76
N LEU A 26 -11.35 -22.67 -17.15
CA LEU A 26 -12.03 -23.20 -15.98
C LEU A 26 -13.44 -23.65 -16.36
N HIS A 27 -13.74 -24.92 -16.09
CA HIS A 27 -15.05 -25.51 -16.34
C HIS A 27 -15.58 -26.22 -15.10
N ALA A 28 -16.90 -26.43 -15.06
CA ALA A 28 -17.53 -27.20 -14.00
C ALA A 28 -18.74 -27.95 -14.53
N SER A 29 -19.08 -29.06 -13.87
CA SER A 29 -20.25 -29.89 -14.18
C SER A 29 -21.57 -29.12 -14.09
N SER A 30 -21.68 -28.23 -13.11
CA SER A 30 -22.81 -27.36 -12.88
C SER A 30 -22.39 -26.19 -12.01
N THR A 31 -23.20 -25.13 -11.99
CA THR A 31 -23.01 -23.98 -11.10
C THR A 31 -24.32 -23.59 -10.46
N LYS A 32 -24.28 -23.22 -9.18
CA LYS A 32 -25.47 -22.79 -8.42
C LYS A 32 -26.04 -21.47 -8.95
N ARG A 33 -25.16 -20.53 -9.31
CA ARG A 33 -25.48 -19.24 -9.93
C ARG A 33 -24.21 -18.62 -10.49
N TYR A 34 -24.37 -17.62 -11.36
CA TYR A 34 -23.24 -16.96 -12.03
C TYR A 34 -22.11 -16.54 -11.06
N GLY A 35 -22.43 -15.86 -9.95
CA GLY A 35 -21.44 -15.44 -8.95
C GLY A 35 -20.76 -16.55 -8.12
N LEU A 36 -21.05 -17.82 -8.43
CA LEU A 36 -20.47 -19.04 -7.85
C LEU A 36 -20.02 -20.01 -8.97
N GLY A 37 -19.67 -19.47 -10.15
CA GLY A 37 -19.20 -20.23 -11.31
C GLY A 37 -17.77 -20.75 -11.18
N ALA A 38 -17.29 -21.49 -12.19
CA ALA A 38 -15.94 -22.04 -12.21
C ALA A 38 -14.85 -20.95 -12.11
N HIS A 39 -15.08 -19.78 -12.71
CA HIS A 39 -14.22 -18.59 -12.59
C HIS A 39 -14.00 -18.10 -11.15
N ARG A 40 -14.83 -18.55 -10.20
CA ARG A 40 -14.75 -18.27 -8.75
C ARG A 40 -14.12 -19.41 -7.96
N GLY A 41 -13.76 -20.53 -8.59
CA GLY A 41 -13.15 -21.70 -7.94
C GLY A 41 -11.65 -21.56 -7.69
N ARG A 42 -11.12 -20.34 -7.61
CA ARG A 42 -9.68 -20.04 -7.46
C ARG A 42 -9.32 -19.96 -5.99
N LEU A 43 -8.13 -20.42 -5.62
CA LEU A 43 -7.62 -20.28 -4.26
C LEU A 43 -7.68 -18.81 -3.81
N ASN A 44 -8.03 -18.61 -2.54
CA ASN A 44 -8.08 -17.32 -1.85
C ASN A 44 -8.99 -16.22 -2.43
N ILE A 45 -9.74 -16.47 -3.50
CA ILE A 45 -10.68 -15.48 -4.02
C ILE A 45 -11.72 -15.10 -2.96
N GLN A 46 -11.95 -13.80 -2.81
CA GLN A 46 -12.83 -13.24 -1.78
C GLN A 46 -14.24 -12.99 -2.29
N ALA A 47 -15.22 -13.16 -1.41
CA ALA A 47 -16.58 -12.66 -1.62
C ALA A 47 -16.65 -11.14 -1.47
N GLY A 48 -17.70 -10.56 -2.05
CA GLY A 48 -18.09 -9.19 -1.72
C GLY A 48 -18.49 -9.04 -0.25
N LEU A 49 -18.40 -7.82 0.26
CA LEU A 49 -18.67 -7.49 1.66
C LEU A 49 -20.13 -7.06 1.89
N TYR A 50 -20.87 -6.76 0.83
CA TYR A 50 -22.20 -6.17 0.88
C TYR A 50 -23.29 -7.14 0.39
N GLU A 51 -24.53 -6.93 0.84
CA GLU A 51 -25.65 -7.84 0.52
C GLU A 51 -26.02 -7.85 -0.97
N ASP A 52 -25.74 -6.76 -1.69
CA ASP A 52 -25.98 -6.61 -3.12
C ASP A 52 -24.82 -7.12 -4.00
N ASP A 53 -23.73 -7.57 -3.39
CA ASP A 53 -22.61 -8.15 -4.14
C ASP A 53 -23.02 -9.46 -4.82
N LEU A 54 -22.95 -9.47 -6.16
CA LEU A 54 -23.30 -10.62 -6.97
C LEU A 54 -22.34 -11.81 -6.77
N TYR A 55 -21.07 -11.51 -6.45
CA TYR A 55 -19.96 -12.46 -6.46
C TYR A 55 -19.58 -12.96 -5.06
N GLU A 56 -19.40 -14.28 -4.95
CA GLU A 56 -18.92 -14.93 -3.74
C GLU A 56 -17.63 -15.71 -3.96
N GLY A 57 -16.96 -16.12 -2.88
CA GLY A 57 -15.60 -16.64 -2.93
C GLY A 57 -15.51 -18.17 -3.07
N ALA A 58 -16.15 -18.76 -4.09
CA ALA A 58 -15.93 -20.16 -4.50
C ALA A 58 -16.69 -20.51 -5.79
N TRP A 59 -16.28 -21.62 -6.44
CA TRP A 59 -17.22 -22.37 -7.26
C TRP A 59 -18.15 -23.18 -6.35
N CYS A 60 -19.45 -23.12 -6.60
CA CYS A 60 -20.43 -24.00 -5.98
C CYS A 60 -21.23 -24.75 -7.03
N ALA A 61 -21.35 -26.07 -6.87
CA ALA A 61 -22.15 -26.90 -7.76
C ALA A 61 -23.64 -26.55 -7.67
N GLY A 62 -24.37 -26.75 -8.76
CA GLY A 62 -25.82 -26.56 -8.81
C GLY A 62 -26.62 -27.71 -8.18
N ARG A 63 -25.96 -28.86 -7.95
CA ARG A 63 -26.54 -30.06 -7.34
C ARG A 63 -25.55 -30.66 -6.35
N ASP A 64 -26.06 -31.19 -5.24
CA ASP A 64 -25.26 -31.82 -4.19
C ASP A 64 -25.25 -33.35 -4.38
N ASP A 65 -24.55 -33.81 -5.41
CA ASP A 65 -24.35 -35.22 -5.73
C ASP A 65 -22.89 -35.53 -6.10
N THR A 66 -22.53 -36.81 -6.19
CA THR A 66 -21.13 -37.21 -6.44
C THR A 66 -20.70 -37.16 -7.92
N LEU A 67 -21.57 -36.68 -8.82
CA LEU A 67 -21.28 -36.51 -10.25
C LEU A 67 -20.69 -35.13 -10.55
N GLN A 68 -20.57 -34.26 -9.55
CA GLN A 68 -20.06 -32.91 -9.74
C GLN A 68 -18.55 -32.87 -9.91
N TRP A 69 -18.04 -31.91 -10.68
CA TRP A 69 -16.61 -31.73 -10.90
C TRP A 69 -16.24 -30.29 -11.23
N PHE A 70 -15.01 -29.92 -10.87
CA PHE A 70 -14.31 -28.71 -11.28
C PHE A 70 -13.13 -29.10 -12.17
N GLU A 71 -12.98 -28.45 -13.32
CA GLU A 71 -11.98 -28.80 -14.35
C GLU A 71 -11.09 -27.60 -14.66
N VAL A 72 -9.81 -27.90 -14.89
CA VAL A 72 -8.81 -26.94 -15.38
C VAL A 72 -8.18 -27.50 -16.66
N ASP A 73 -8.22 -26.71 -17.74
CA ASP A 73 -7.44 -26.94 -18.97
C ASP A 73 -6.09 -26.22 -18.87
N ALA A 74 -4.99 -26.97 -18.75
CA ALA A 74 -3.65 -26.38 -18.73
C ALA A 74 -3.17 -25.91 -20.12
N ARG A 75 -3.99 -26.05 -21.17
CA ARG A 75 -3.75 -25.74 -22.60
C ARG A 75 -2.63 -26.53 -23.27
N ARG A 76 -1.75 -27.14 -22.50
CA ARG A 76 -0.61 -27.96 -22.93
C ARG A 76 -0.40 -29.12 -21.98
N LEU A 77 0.46 -30.06 -22.38
CA LEU A 77 0.85 -31.16 -21.49
C LEU A 77 1.58 -30.59 -20.28
N THR A 78 1.07 -30.92 -19.10
CA THR A 78 1.57 -30.44 -17.82
C THR A 78 1.75 -31.64 -16.90
N LYS A 79 2.89 -31.67 -16.21
CA LYS A 79 3.16 -32.63 -15.14
C LYS A 79 2.50 -32.12 -13.87
N PHE A 80 1.34 -32.67 -13.52
CA PHE A 80 0.62 -32.35 -12.29
C PHE A 80 1.20 -33.12 -11.11
N THR A 81 1.34 -32.44 -9.97
CA THR A 81 1.98 -32.98 -8.75
C THR A 81 1.09 -32.87 -7.51
N GLY A 82 0.08 -31.99 -7.52
CA GLY A 82 -0.80 -31.85 -6.36
C GLY A 82 -1.94 -30.86 -6.58
N VAL A 83 -2.77 -30.75 -5.54
CA VAL A 83 -3.94 -29.87 -5.49
C VAL A 83 -4.02 -29.25 -4.10
N ILE A 84 -4.33 -27.96 -4.06
CA ILE A 84 -4.67 -27.24 -2.84
C ILE A 84 -6.15 -26.92 -2.91
N THR A 85 -6.88 -27.22 -1.84
CA THR A 85 -8.32 -26.92 -1.75
C THR A 85 -8.62 -26.00 -0.59
N GLN A 86 -9.62 -25.15 -0.74
CA GLN A 86 -10.11 -24.22 0.28
C GLN A 86 -11.64 -24.14 0.19
N GLY A 87 -12.33 -23.89 1.30
CA GLY A 87 -13.79 -23.75 1.30
C GLY A 87 -14.26 -22.39 0.78
N ARG A 88 -15.57 -22.12 0.81
CA ARG A 88 -16.15 -20.87 0.31
C ARG A 88 -15.86 -19.68 1.21
N SER A 89 -15.24 -18.62 0.67
CA SER A 89 -15.26 -17.30 1.32
C SER A 89 -16.66 -16.70 1.18
N SER A 90 -17.29 -16.43 2.33
CA SER A 90 -18.62 -15.83 2.46
C SER A 90 -18.83 -15.41 3.92
N LEU A 91 -19.41 -14.24 4.14
CA LEU A 91 -19.81 -13.78 5.48
C LEU A 91 -21.04 -14.54 6.00
N TRP A 92 -21.87 -15.04 5.10
CA TRP A 92 -23.22 -15.54 5.40
C TRP A 92 -23.35 -17.06 5.29
N SER A 93 -22.43 -17.71 4.57
CA SER A 93 -22.49 -19.14 4.28
C SER A 93 -21.20 -19.85 4.67
N SER A 94 -21.33 -21.15 4.94
CA SER A 94 -20.25 -22.02 5.36
C SER A 94 -20.36 -23.32 4.57
N ASP A 95 -19.53 -23.43 3.52
CA ASP A 95 -19.55 -24.55 2.58
C ASP A 95 -18.11 -24.97 2.24
N TRP A 96 -17.83 -26.27 2.25
CA TRP A 96 -16.55 -26.82 1.83
C TRP A 96 -16.65 -28.31 1.49
N VAL A 97 -15.77 -28.76 0.60
CA VAL A 97 -15.57 -30.17 0.26
C VAL A 97 -14.65 -30.83 1.30
N THR A 98 -15.06 -31.98 1.83
CA THR A 98 -14.33 -32.72 2.86
C THR A 98 -13.55 -33.92 2.30
N SER A 99 -13.91 -34.43 1.12
CA SER A 99 -13.09 -35.38 0.37
C SER A 99 -13.37 -35.32 -1.13
N TYR A 100 -12.38 -35.69 -1.95
CA TYR A 100 -12.47 -35.67 -3.41
C TYR A 100 -11.58 -36.71 -4.07
N LYS A 101 -11.87 -37.01 -5.35
CA LYS A 101 -11.00 -37.76 -6.26
C LYS A 101 -10.43 -36.81 -7.32
N VAL A 102 -9.30 -37.18 -7.91
CA VAL A 102 -8.68 -36.43 -9.01
C VAL A 102 -8.70 -37.28 -10.27
N MET A 103 -9.08 -36.67 -11.40
CA MET A 103 -9.16 -37.33 -12.69
C MET A 103 -8.37 -36.53 -13.74
N PHE A 104 -7.82 -37.23 -14.73
CA PHE A 104 -6.99 -36.64 -15.78
C PHE A 104 -7.50 -37.03 -17.16
N SER A 105 -7.25 -36.16 -18.14
CA SER A 105 -7.61 -36.39 -19.54
C SER A 105 -6.70 -35.62 -20.48
N ASN A 106 -6.44 -36.17 -21.67
CA ASN A 106 -5.74 -35.46 -22.75
C ASN A 106 -6.69 -34.87 -23.80
N ASP A 107 -7.96 -35.29 -23.81
CA ASP A 107 -8.94 -34.96 -24.85
C ASP A 107 -10.25 -34.35 -24.30
N SER A 108 -10.35 -34.15 -22.98
CA SER A 108 -11.54 -33.73 -22.23
C SER A 108 -12.74 -34.72 -22.26
N HIS A 109 -12.62 -35.85 -22.95
CA HIS A 109 -13.68 -36.85 -23.12
C HIS A 109 -13.42 -38.13 -22.34
N THR A 110 -12.20 -38.67 -22.43
CA THR A 110 -11.78 -39.88 -21.73
C THR A 110 -11.05 -39.50 -20.44
N TRP A 111 -11.56 -39.99 -19.31
CA TRP A 111 -11.07 -39.59 -17.99
C TRP A 111 -10.54 -40.80 -17.21
N ILE A 112 -9.33 -40.64 -16.67
CA ILE A 112 -8.67 -41.65 -15.84
C ILE A 112 -8.57 -41.11 -14.42
N THR A 113 -9.15 -41.84 -13.47
CA THR A 113 -9.06 -41.49 -12.04
C THR A 113 -7.69 -41.88 -11.49
N LEU A 114 -7.09 -41.00 -10.68
CA LEU A 114 -5.88 -41.33 -9.94
C LEU A 114 -6.17 -42.46 -8.95
N ASN A 115 -5.38 -43.52 -9.01
CA ASN A 115 -5.56 -44.72 -8.20
C ASN A 115 -4.23 -45.17 -7.56
N ASN A 116 -4.30 -46.06 -6.57
CA ASN A 116 -3.13 -46.67 -5.92
C ASN A 116 -2.80 -48.06 -6.48
N GLY A 117 -3.16 -48.34 -7.74
CA GLY A 117 -3.00 -49.63 -8.40
C GLY A 117 -4.28 -50.45 -8.50
N SER A 118 -5.16 -50.40 -7.48
CA SER A 118 -6.40 -51.20 -7.45
C SER A 118 -7.66 -50.38 -7.13
N GLU A 119 -7.53 -49.32 -6.31
CA GLU A 119 -8.66 -48.50 -5.88
C GLU A 119 -8.44 -47.03 -6.20
N ASP A 120 -9.54 -46.33 -6.53
CA ASP A 120 -9.53 -44.88 -6.70
C ASP A 120 -9.04 -44.18 -5.43
N LEU A 121 -8.06 -43.30 -5.59
CA LEU A 121 -7.49 -42.57 -4.48
C LEU A 121 -8.45 -41.44 -4.04
N ILE A 122 -8.86 -41.47 -2.77
CA ILE A 122 -9.70 -40.43 -2.16
C ILE A 122 -8.84 -39.54 -1.27
N PHE A 123 -8.74 -38.27 -1.63
CA PHE A 123 -8.03 -37.26 -0.84
C PHE A 123 -8.93 -36.67 0.24
N LYS A 124 -8.34 -36.39 1.41
CA LYS A 124 -9.01 -35.62 2.45
C LYS A 124 -8.90 -34.13 2.11
N GLY A 125 -10.05 -33.47 2.03
CA GLY A 125 -10.16 -32.05 1.75
C GLY A 125 -10.21 -31.22 3.04
N ASN A 126 -11.01 -30.16 3.00
CA ASN A 126 -11.09 -29.16 4.05
C ASN A 126 -11.93 -29.61 5.24
N ARG A 127 -11.64 -29.03 6.41
CA ARG A 127 -12.44 -29.18 7.64
C ARG A 127 -13.23 -27.92 7.99
N GLU A 128 -12.89 -26.81 7.33
CA GLU A 128 -13.44 -25.48 7.51
C GLU A 128 -13.19 -24.66 6.23
N LYS A 129 -13.60 -23.39 6.17
CA LYS A 129 -13.68 -22.63 4.92
C LYS A 129 -12.44 -21.78 4.58
N GLU A 130 -11.64 -21.39 5.56
CA GLU A 130 -10.54 -20.42 5.39
C GLU A 130 -9.17 -21.08 5.20
N ILE A 131 -8.84 -22.15 5.93
CA ILE A 131 -7.53 -22.79 5.87
C ILE A 131 -7.41 -23.66 4.60
N PRO A 132 -6.43 -23.37 3.72
CA PRO A 132 -6.10 -24.21 2.58
C PRO A 132 -5.58 -25.58 3.02
N VAL A 133 -5.86 -26.62 2.22
CA VAL A 133 -5.39 -27.99 2.44
C VAL A 133 -4.67 -28.47 1.19
N ARG A 134 -3.36 -28.72 1.31
CA ARG A 134 -2.52 -29.24 0.23
C ARG A 134 -2.48 -30.77 0.26
N ASN A 135 -2.70 -31.37 -0.90
CA ASN A 135 -2.54 -32.80 -1.14
C ASN A 135 -1.61 -33.03 -2.33
N ILE A 136 -0.54 -33.79 -2.10
CA ILE A 136 0.44 -34.18 -3.13
C ILE A 136 0.12 -35.56 -3.64
N PHE A 137 0.27 -35.75 -4.95
CA PHE A 137 0.03 -37.02 -5.59
C PHE A 137 1.19 -37.97 -5.27
N PRO A 138 0.91 -39.25 -5.01
CA PRO A 138 1.97 -40.24 -4.79
C PRO A 138 2.94 -40.33 -5.98
N GLU A 139 2.40 -40.21 -7.19
CA GLU A 139 3.18 -40.17 -8.44
C GLU A 139 2.68 -39.00 -9.30
N PRO A 140 3.58 -38.20 -9.91
CA PRO A 140 3.19 -37.15 -10.84
C PRO A 140 2.47 -37.69 -12.08
N VAL A 141 1.47 -36.97 -12.57
CA VAL A 141 0.70 -37.36 -13.76
C VAL A 141 0.86 -36.32 -14.87
N VAL A 142 1.23 -36.76 -16.07
CA VAL A 142 1.32 -35.88 -17.24
C VAL A 142 0.01 -35.92 -18.00
N SER A 143 -0.64 -34.78 -18.13
CA SER A 143 -1.94 -34.63 -18.77
C SER A 143 -2.16 -33.20 -19.23
N ARG A 144 -3.16 -32.93 -20.08
CA ARG A 144 -3.59 -31.56 -20.40
C ARG A 144 -4.67 -31.06 -19.43
N TYR A 145 -5.62 -31.92 -19.10
CA TYR A 145 -6.76 -31.59 -18.26
C TYR A 145 -6.65 -32.28 -16.90
N ILE A 146 -7.15 -31.60 -15.87
CA ILE A 146 -7.32 -32.12 -14.52
C ILE A 146 -8.75 -31.80 -14.03
N ARG A 147 -9.39 -32.78 -13.39
CA ARG A 147 -10.71 -32.65 -12.74
C ARG A 147 -10.63 -32.99 -11.27
N ILE A 148 -11.25 -32.16 -10.45
CA ILE A 148 -11.49 -32.41 -9.04
C ILE A 148 -12.95 -32.84 -8.89
N ASN A 149 -13.19 -34.07 -8.41
CA ASN A 149 -14.52 -34.65 -8.22
C ASN A 149 -14.83 -34.79 -6.72
N PRO A 150 -15.68 -33.92 -6.14
CA PRO A 150 -16.10 -34.00 -4.75
C PRO A 150 -16.81 -35.32 -4.43
N ARG A 151 -16.45 -35.93 -3.30
CA ARG A 151 -17.03 -37.20 -2.80
C ARG A 151 -17.84 -37.01 -1.52
N SER A 152 -17.42 -36.09 -0.67
CA SER A 152 -18.16 -35.66 0.51
C SER A 152 -17.91 -34.18 0.78
N TRP A 153 -18.85 -33.53 1.47
CA TRP A 153 -18.81 -32.12 1.80
C TRP A 153 -19.37 -31.90 3.22
N PHE A 154 -19.33 -30.66 3.70
CA PHE A 154 -19.89 -30.30 4.99
C PHE A 154 -21.39 -30.65 5.05
N THR A 155 -21.80 -31.39 6.08
CA THR A 155 -23.14 -31.98 6.18
C THR A 155 -24.28 -30.96 6.26
N ARG A 156 -23.99 -29.70 6.62
CA ARG A 156 -24.96 -28.60 6.66
C ARG A 156 -24.76 -27.58 5.53
N GLY A 157 -23.88 -27.86 4.57
CA GLY A 157 -23.59 -27.00 3.43
C GLY A 157 -23.76 -27.73 2.09
N SER A 158 -23.36 -27.06 1.02
CA SER A 158 -23.35 -27.57 -0.35
C SER A 158 -21.92 -27.87 -0.85
N ILE A 159 -21.81 -28.45 -2.04
CA ILE A 159 -20.53 -28.63 -2.72
C ILE A 159 -20.02 -27.27 -3.19
N CYS A 160 -19.10 -26.69 -2.41
CA CYS A 160 -18.36 -25.50 -2.78
C CYS A 160 -16.86 -25.69 -2.51
N MET A 161 -16.03 -25.21 -3.42
CA MET A 161 -14.58 -25.21 -3.23
C MET A 161 -13.87 -24.14 -4.05
N ARG A 162 -12.71 -23.75 -3.54
CA ARG A 162 -11.64 -23.00 -4.17
C ARG A 162 -10.46 -23.94 -4.36
N VAL A 163 -9.70 -23.76 -5.44
CA VAL A 163 -8.67 -24.70 -5.87
C VAL A 163 -7.43 -23.94 -6.37
N GLU A 164 -6.26 -24.49 -6.08
CA GLU A 164 -5.01 -24.24 -6.82
C GLU A 164 -4.42 -25.58 -7.25
N ILE A 165 -3.78 -25.61 -8.40
CA ILE A 165 -3.18 -26.82 -8.98
C ILE A 165 -1.68 -26.66 -9.03
N LEU A 166 -0.95 -27.69 -8.59
CA LEU A 166 0.50 -27.71 -8.66
C LEU A 166 0.95 -28.46 -9.92
N GLY A 167 1.64 -27.79 -10.83
CA GLY A 167 1.98 -28.37 -12.13
C GLY A 167 3.09 -27.67 -12.90
N CYS A 168 3.91 -28.46 -13.62
CA CYS A 168 4.99 -27.95 -14.45
C CYS A 168 4.65 -28.19 -15.93
N PRO A 169 4.59 -27.16 -16.77
CA PRO A 169 4.47 -27.35 -18.21
C PRO A 169 5.58 -28.26 -18.76
N MET A 170 5.22 -29.22 -19.61
CA MET A 170 6.22 -30.07 -20.28
C MET A 170 6.91 -29.29 -21.40
N PRO A 171 8.24 -29.46 -21.62
CA PRO A 171 8.94 -28.83 -22.72
C PRO A 171 8.37 -29.27 -24.07
N ASP A 172 7.99 -28.33 -24.92
CA ASP A 172 7.58 -28.59 -26.30
C ASP A 172 8.47 -27.81 -27.27
N PRO A 173 9.37 -28.48 -28.03
CA PRO A 173 10.29 -27.81 -28.95
C PRO A 173 9.58 -27.11 -30.13
N ASN A 174 8.30 -27.40 -30.40
CA ASN A 174 7.52 -26.78 -31.48
C ASN A 174 6.63 -25.62 -30.99
N ASN A 175 6.59 -25.34 -29.68
CA ASN A 175 5.66 -24.37 -29.12
C ASN A 175 6.29 -22.97 -29.02
N TYR A 176 6.27 -22.24 -30.14
CA TYR A 176 6.78 -20.86 -30.28
C TYR A 176 6.18 -19.87 -29.24
N TYR A 177 4.98 -20.12 -28.74
CA TYR A 177 4.28 -19.24 -27.79
C TYR A 177 4.94 -19.19 -26.39
N HIS A 178 5.74 -20.19 -26.00
CA HIS A 178 6.41 -20.21 -24.68
C HIS A 178 7.44 -19.09 -24.53
N ARG A 179 8.11 -18.71 -25.62
CA ARG A 179 9.20 -17.72 -25.58
C ARG A 179 8.71 -16.27 -25.56
N ARG A 180 7.41 -16.01 -25.76
CA ARG A 180 6.82 -14.66 -25.81
C ARG A 180 6.17 -14.21 -24.50
N ASN A 181 5.74 -15.15 -23.65
CA ASN A 181 4.97 -14.83 -22.44
C ASN A 181 5.78 -15.00 -21.15
N GLU A 182 6.99 -15.58 -21.20
CA GLU A 182 7.91 -15.51 -20.06
C GLU A 182 8.52 -14.11 -20.02
N VAL A 183 8.21 -13.38 -18.94
CA VAL A 183 8.91 -12.15 -18.61
C VAL A 183 10.29 -12.55 -18.10
N ILE A 184 11.28 -12.55 -19.00
CA ILE A 184 12.68 -12.73 -18.64
C ILE A 184 13.19 -11.36 -18.20
N THR A 185 13.43 -11.19 -16.90
CA THR A 185 14.08 -9.98 -16.39
C THR A 185 15.54 -9.99 -16.85
N THR A 186 16.06 -8.84 -17.23
CA THR A 186 17.50 -8.67 -17.48
C THR A 186 18.27 -8.33 -16.21
N ASP A 187 17.54 -8.02 -15.14
CA ASP A 187 18.09 -7.56 -13.87
C ASP A 187 18.60 -8.76 -13.06
N ASP A 188 19.87 -8.72 -12.64
CA ASP A 188 20.49 -9.73 -11.78
C ASP A 188 20.14 -9.46 -10.30
N LEU A 189 18.90 -9.80 -9.91
CA LEU A 189 18.32 -9.56 -8.57
C LEU A 189 17.95 -10.88 -7.87
N ASP A 190 17.91 -10.86 -6.53
CA ASP A 190 17.53 -12.02 -5.70
C ASP A 190 15.99 -12.21 -5.65
N PHE A 191 15.41 -12.90 -6.63
CA PHE A 191 13.96 -13.21 -6.71
C PHE A 191 13.60 -14.43 -5.86
N ARG A 192 13.30 -14.20 -4.59
CA ARG A 192 12.76 -15.20 -3.64
C ARG A 192 12.16 -14.50 -2.43
N HIS A 193 11.50 -15.26 -1.56
CA HIS A 193 11.01 -14.72 -0.29
C HIS A 193 12.13 -14.68 0.75
N HIS A 194 12.24 -13.56 1.47
CA HIS A 194 13.31 -13.35 2.43
C HIS A 194 12.78 -13.45 3.85
N SER A 195 13.22 -14.44 4.65
CA SER A 195 13.00 -14.42 6.11
C SER A 195 13.53 -13.11 6.73
N TYR A 196 13.12 -12.77 7.94
CA TYR A 196 13.63 -11.57 8.63
C TYR A 196 15.17 -11.53 8.71
N LYS A 197 15.80 -12.69 8.90
CA LYS A 197 17.27 -12.80 8.93
C LYS A 197 17.87 -12.53 7.54
N GLU A 198 17.28 -13.08 6.49
CA GLU A 198 17.78 -12.93 5.12
C GLU A 198 17.54 -11.52 4.59
N MET A 199 16.38 -10.90 4.88
CA MET A 199 16.10 -9.50 4.58
C MET A 199 17.20 -8.60 5.16
N ARG A 200 17.54 -8.80 6.45
CA ARG A 200 18.63 -8.05 7.09
C ARG A 200 19.98 -8.29 6.43
N GLN A 201 20.24 -9.51 6.00
CA GLN A 201 21.47 -9.86 5.31
C GLN A 201 21.55 -9.19 3.94
N LEU A 202 20.46 -9.19 3.17
CA LEU A 202 20.35 -8.52 1.88
C LEU A 202 20.56 -7.01 2.02
N MET A 203 19.86 -6.37 2.96
CA MET A 203 20.06 -4.93 3.23
C MET A 203 21.52 -4.63 3.55
N LYS A 204 22.16 -5.47 4.36
CA LYS A 204 23.58 -5.34 4.69
C LYS A 204 24.47 -5.48 3.45
N VAL A 205 24.20 -6.45 2.58
CA VAL A 205 24.94 -6.63 1.31
C VAL A 205 24.79 -5.39 0.43
N VAL A 206 23.57 -4.87 0.24
CA VAL A 206 23.34 -3.62 -0.51
C VAL A 206 24.12 -2.46 0.07
N ASN A 207 24.12 -2.31 1.40
CA ASN A 207 24.90 -1.26 2.06
C ASN A 207 26.42 -1.43 1.92
N GLU A 208 26.92 -2.67 1.86
CA GLU A 208 28.33 -2.95 1.62
C GLU A 208 28.74 -2.74 0.16
N MET A 209 27.82 -2.94 -0.79
CA MET A 209 28.04 -2.66 -2.22
C MET A 209 28.03 -1.16 -2.54
N CYS A 210 27.12 -0.40 -1.91
CA CYS A 210 26.93 1.03 -2.15
C CYS A 210 27.08 1.88 -0.87
N PRO A 211 28.20 1.80 -0.13
CA PRO A 211 28.34 2.41 1.19
C PRO A 211 28.32 3.94 1.16
N ASN A 212 28.70 4.56 0.03
CA ASN A 212 28.73 6.01 -0.11
C ASN A 212 27.34 6.62 -0.28
N ILE A 213 26.36 5.83 -0.73
CA ILE A 213 25.01 6.32 -1.01
C ILE A 213 23.93 5.65 -0.17
N THR A 214 24.31 4.80 0.78
CA THR A 214 23.33 4.05 1.58
C THR A 214 23.65 4.07 3.07
N ARG A 215 22.59 4.03 3.88
CA ARG A 215 22.70 3.89 5.34
C ARG A 215 21.52 3.11 5.91
N ILE A 216 21.82 2.02 6.61
CA ILE A 216 20.81 1.27 7.37
C ILE A 216 20.61 1.90 8.75
N TYR A 217 19.34 2.07 9.14
CA TYR A 217 18.99 2.49 10.50
C TYR A 217 17.74 1.77 11.01
N ASN A 218 17.49 1.90 12.31
CA ASN A 218 16.36 1.26 12.98
C ASN A 218 15.38 2.33 13.49
N ILE A 219 14.09 2.18 13.20
CA ILE A 219 13.05 3.12 13.67
C ILE A 219 12.36 2.68 14.96
N GLY A 220 12.46 1.41 15.33
CA GLY A 220 11.74 0.87 16.48
C GLY A 220 11.94 -0.62 16.65
N LYS A 221 11.03 -1.27 17.36
CA LYS A 221 10.99 -2.73 17.46
C LYS A 221 9.53 -3.19 17.43
N SER A 222 9.31 -4.38 16.88
CA SER A 222 8.06 -5.09 17.01
C SER A 222 7.86 -5.60 18.43
N GLN A 223 6.68 -6.11 18.71
CA GLN A 223 6.36 -6.74 19.99
C GLN A 223 7.30 -7.91 20.34
N SER A 224 7.69 -8.72 19.34
CA SER A 224 8.63 -9.84 19.52
C SER A 224 10.10 -9.39 19.59
N GLY A 225 10.36 -8.07 19.59
CA GLY A 225 11.71 -7.50 19.71
C GLY A 225 12.49 -7.42 18.40
N LEU A 226 11.87 -7.73 17.27
CA LEU A 226 12.48 -7.59 15.94
C LEU A 226 12.58 -6.11 15.59
N LYS A 227 13.76 -5.67 15.15
CA LYS A 227 14.02 -4.29 14.76
C LYS A 227 13.35 -3.96 13.42
N LEU A 228 12.73 -2.79 13.33
CA LEU A 228 12.17 -2.25 12.09
C LEU A 228 13.27 -1.49 11.35
N TYR A 229 13.94 -2.17 10.42
CA TYR A 229 15.05 -1.62 9.65
C TYR A 229 14.56 -0.86 8.42
N ALA A 230 15.06 0.36 8.25
CA ALA A 230 14.96 1.10 7.01
C ALA A 230 16.35 1.26 6.39
N ILE A 231 16.40 1.33 5.06
CA ILE A 231 17.59 1.75 4.32
C ILE A 231 17.33 3.13 3.73
N GLU A 232 18.26 4.03 3.98
CA GLU A 232 18.34 5.35 3.38
C GLU A 232 19.21 5.27 2.13
N ILE A 233 18.80 5.93 1.05
CA ILE A 233 19.55 6.07 -0.20
C ILE A 233 19.58 7.56 -0.59
N SER A 234 20.77 8.15 -0.64
CA SER A 234 21.05 9.57 -0.96
C SER A 234 22.55 9.70 -1.22
N ASP A 235 23.02 10.72 -1.92
CA ASP A 235 24.45 10.99 -2.07
C ASP A 235 25.12 11.46 -0.76
N ASN A 236 24.36 11.99 0.20
CA ASN A 236 24.85 12.38 1.54
C ASN A 236 24.08 11.68 2.67
N PRO A 237 24.22 10.34 2.81
CA PRO A 237 23.41 9.55 3.73
C PRO A 237 23.64 9.92 5.20
N GLY A 238 22.57 10.29 5.88
CA GLY A 238 22.51 10.59 7.31
C GLY A 238 22.23 12.04 7.64
N GLU A 239 22.36 12.93 6.67
CA GLU A 239 22.16 14.37 6.82
C GLU A 239 20.98 14.81 5.96
N HIS A 240 20.36 15.92 6.33
CA HIS A 240 19.30 16.54 5.55
C HIS A 240 19.90 17.75 4.83
N GLU A 241 19.72 17.82 3.51
CA GLU A 241 20.22 18.93 2.71
C GLU A 241 19.11 19.92 2.36
N VAL A 242 19.42 21.21 2.50
CA VAL A 242 18.43 22.28 2.31
C VAL A 242 17.89 22.28 0.88
N GLY A 243 16.60 21.98 0.74
CA GLY A 243 15.91 21.91 -0.56
C GLY A 243 15.92 20.53 -1.24
N GLU A 244 16.54 19.53 -0.62
CA GLU A 244 16.46 18.12 -0.99
C GLU A 244 15.21 17.49 -0.33
N PRO A 245 14.18 17.08 -1.10
CA PRO A 245 13.00 16.46 -0.53
C PRO A 245 13.27 15.08 0.06
N GLU A 246 12.57 14.79 1.16
CA GLU A 246 12.56 13.48 1.80
C GLU A 246 11.39 12.65 1.26
N PHE A 247 11.70 11.48 0.68
CA PHE A 247 10.74 10.52 0.15
C PHE A 247 10.74 9.22 0.98
N ARG A 248 9.59 8.55 1.09
CA ARG A 248 9.54 7.21 1.71
C ARG A 248 8.66 6.19 1.01
N TYR A 249 9.12 4.95 1.02
CA TYR A 249 8.27 3.77 0.83
C TYR A 249 8.21 2.90 2.09
N THR A 250 7.02 2.40 2.38
CA THR A 250 6.80 1.42 3.44
C THR A 250 6.09 0.18 2.88
N ALA A 251 6.38 -0.98 3.43
CA ALA A 251 5.69 -2.22 3.08
C ALA A 251 5.54 -3.14 4.30
N GLY A 252 4.72 -4.17 4.15
CA GLY A 252 4.49 -5.17 5.19
C GLY A 252 3.82 -4.60 6.44
N LEU A 253 2.90 -3.64 6.29
CA LEU A 253 1.97 -3.24 7.36
C LEU A 253 1.13 -4.44 7.81
N HIS A 254 0.63 -5.19 6.83
CA HIS A 254 0.13 -6.55 7.02
C HIS A 254 1.25 -7.52 6.69
N GLY A 255 1.59 -8.41 7.61
CA GLY A 255 2.73 -9.32 7.44
C GLY A 255 2.54 -10.35 6.33
N ASN A 256 1.30 -10.69 5.98
CA ASN A 256 0.97 -11.61 4.89
C ASN A 256 0.80 -10.95 3.52
N GLU A 257 0.96 -9.63 3.42
CA GLU A 257 0.98 -8.90 2.14
C GLU A 257 2.44 -8.71 1.72
N VAL A 258 3.01 -9.79 1.19
CA VAL A 258 4.46 -9.99 1.02
C VAL A 258 5.02 -9.31 -0.22
N LEU A 259 4.23 -9.16 -1.29
CA LEU A 259 4.76 -8.62 -2.55
C LEU A 259 5.42 -7.25 -2.37
N GLY A 260 4.77 -6.34 -1.62
CA GLY A 260 5.34 -5.01 -1.34
C GLY A 260 6.70 -5.07 -0.62
N ARG A 261 6.89 -6.02 0.30
CA ARG A 261 8.16 -6.22 1.01
C ARG A 261 9.26 -6.59 0.03
N GLU A 262 9.00 -7.59 -0.83
CA GLU A 262 9.99 -8.08 -1.78
C GLU A 262 10.27 -7.03 -2.87
N LEU A 263 9.27 -6.28 -3.34
CA LEU A 263 9.48 -5.14 -4.24
C LEU A 263 10.44 -4.09 -3.68
N LEU A 264 10.38 -3.78 -2.38
CA LEU A 264 11.32 -2.83 -1.76
C LEU A 264 12.74 -3.41 -1.62
N LEU A 265 12.88 -4.72 -1.39
CA LEU A 265 14.18 -5.42 -1.37
C LEU A 265 14.80 -5.48 -2.78
N LEU A 266 13.99 -5.69 -3.81
CA LEU A 266 14.41 -5.62 -5.20
C LEU A 266 14.78 -4.19 -5.61
N LEU A 267 13.98 -3.20 -5.21
CA LEU A 267 14.24 -1.78 -5.50
C LEU A 267 15.58 -1.30 -4.93
N MET A 268 15.91 -1.64 -3.67
CA MET A 268 17.20 -1.22 -3.09
C MET A 268 18.41 -1.88 -3.77
N GLN A 269 18.28 -3.13 -4.22
CA GLN A 269 19.32 -3.78 -5.03
C GLN A 269 19.45 -3.09 -6.39
N PHE A 270 18.33 -2.91 -7.09
CA PHE A 270 18.27 -2.26 -8.39
C PHE A 270 18.88 -0.86 -8.38
N MET A 271 18.50 -0.01 -7.41
CA MET A 271 19.04 1.35 -7.30
C MET A 271 20.56 1.34 -7.07
N CYS A 272 21.08 0.45 -6.24
CA CYS A 272 22.52 0.32 -6.03
C CYS A 272 23.25 -0.14 -7.32
N LEU A 273 22.75 -1.18 -7.99
CA LEU A 273 23.34 -1.71 -9.21
C LEU A 273 23.32 -0.68 -10.35
N GLU A 274 22.21 0.01 -10.55
CA GLU A 274 22.06 1.03 -11.59
C GLU A 274 22.87 2.30 -11.30
N TYR A 275 23.02 2.67 -10.03
CA TYR A 275 23.90 3.76 -9.64
C TYR A 275 25.37 3.45 -9.98
N LEU A 276 25.82 2.23 -9.68
CA LEU A 276 27.16 1.73 -10.02
C LEU A 276 27.37 1.59 -11.53
N SER A 277 26.34 1.19 -12.28
CA SER A 277 26.40 1.07 -13.75
C SER A 277 26.46 2.43 -14.46
N GLY A 278 26.09 3.51 -13.77
CA GLY A 278 26.13 4.87 -14.31
C GLY A 278 24.81 5.36 -14.91
N ASN A 279 23.69 4.71 -14.59
CA ASN A 279 22.37 5.12 -15.06
C ASN A 279 22.04 6.54 -14.58
N GLN A 280 21.87 7.47 -15.53
CA GLN A 280 21.67 8.89 -15.23
C GLN A 280 20.37 9.17 -14.49
N ARG A 281 19.29 8.42 -14.77
CA ARG A 281 18.00 8.58 -14.09
C ARG A 281 18.13 8.26 -12.60
N ILE A 282 18.75 7.12 -12.28
CA ILE A 282 18.95 6.69 -10.90
C ILE A 282 19.93 7.58 -10.16
N ARG A 283 21.03 8.00 -10.80
CA ARG A 283 21.96 8.97 -10.20
C ARG A 283 21.30 10.27 -9.84
N HIS A 284 20.56 10.86 -10.79
CA HIS A 284 19.81 12.09 -10.54
C HIS A 284 18.81 11.92 -9.39
N LEU A 285 18.11 10.79 -9.32
CA LEU A 285 17.18 10.52 -8.24
C LEU A 285 17.88 10.43 -6.88
N VAL A 286 19.04 9.79 -6.80
CA VAL A 286 19.85 9.67 -5.57
C VAL A 286 20.51 10.99 -5.15
N GLU A 287 20.92 11.83 -6.10
CA GLU A 287 21.58 13.12 -5.84
C GLU A 287 20.61 14.25 -5.47
N GLU A 288 19.34 14.14 -5.87
CA GLU A 288 18.33 15.18 -5.61
C GLU A 288 17.28 14.74 -4.60
N THR A 289 17.32 13.50 -4.11
CA THR A 289 16.27 12.96 -3.23
C THR A 289 16.86 12.10 -2.14
N ARG A 290 16.37 12.34 -0.93
CA ARG A 290 16.65 11.47 0.19
C ARG A 290 15.57 10.41 0.35
N ILE A 291 15.91 9.18 -0.01
CA ILE A 291 14.95 8.08 -0.18
C ILE A 291 15.04 7.15 1.02
N HIS A 292 13.90 6.85 1.64
CA HIS A 292 13.81 5.93 2.76
C HIS A 292 12.93 4.72 2.44
N LEU A 293 13.49 3.51 2.47
CA LEU A 293 12.77 2.27 2.19
C LEU A 293 12.66 1.42 3.47
N LEU A 294 11.42 1.17 3.92
CA LEU A 294 11.09 0.32 5.06
C LEU A 294 10.34 -0.94 4.58
N PRO A 295 11.05 -2.05 4.30
CA PRO A 295 10.46 -3.25 3.68
C PRO A 295 9.51 -4.02 4.60
N SER A 296 9.59 -3.85 5.92
CA SER A 296 8.85 -4.69 6.87
C SER A 296 8.46 -3.93 8.13
N VAL A 297 7.24 -3.40 8.13
CA VAL A 297 6.66 -2.77 9.31
C VAL A 297 6.23 -3.81 10.36
N ASN A 298 5.61 -4.91 9.93
CA ASN A 298 5.12 -6.02 10.76
C ASN A 298 5.96 -7.29 10.53
N PRO A 299 7.23 -7.32 10.97
CA PRO A 299 8.07 -8.51 10.81
C PRO A 299 7.51 -9.72 11.58
N ASP A 300 6.80 -9.50 12.69
CA ASP A 300 6.21 -10.58 13.50
C ASP A 300 5.10 -11.32 12.75
N GLY A 301 4.20 -10.57 12.10
CA GLY A 301 3.16 -11.13 11.23
C GLY A 301 3.77 -11.83 10.02
N TYR A 302 4.82 -11.25 9.44
CA TYR A 302 5.52 -11.81 8.29
C TYR A 302 6.17 -13.16 8.60
N GLU A 303 6.89 -13.31 9.71
CA GLU A 303 7.55 -14.59 10.04
C GLU A 303 6.52 -15.73 10.18
N LYS A 304 5.35 -15.45 10.77
CA LYS A 304 4.23 -16.41 10.83
C LYS A 304 3.72 -16.78 9.44
N ALA A 305 3.69 -15.80 8.53
CA ALA A 305 3.26 -16.04 7.17
C ALA A 305 4.27 -16.85 6.37
N PHE A 306 5.54 -16.47 6.50
CA PHE A 306 6.68 -17.10 5.83
C PHE A 306 6.86 -18.57 6.24
N GLU A 307 6.65 -18.91 7.52
CA GLU A 307 6.75 -20.29 8.01
C GLU A 307 5.73 -21.24 7.34
N VAL A 308 4.54 -20.72 7.00
CA VAL A 308 3.48 -21.50 6.34
C VAL A 308 3.66 -21.56 4.83
N GLY A 309 4.18 -20.49 4.23
CA GLY A 309 4.43 -20.38 2.79
C GLY A 309 3.23 -19.83 1.99
N SER A 310 3.53 -19.38 0.77
CA SER A 310 2.59 -18.72 -0.17
C SER A 310 1.29 -19.49 -0.38
N GLU A 311 1.38 -20.81 -0.51
CA GLU A 311 0.30 -21.68 -0.93
C GLU A 311 -0.74 -21.96 0.17
N LEU A 312 -0.36 -21.76 1.44
CA LEU A 312 -1.13 -22.22 2.59
C LEU A 312 -1.50 -21.08 3.55
N ILE A 313 -0.95 -19.89 3.38
CA ILE A 313 -1.11 -18.78 4.33
C ILE A 313 -2.56 -18.29 4.48
N GLY A 314 -3.34 -18.37 3.40
CA GLY A 314 -4.69 -17.81 3.37
C GLY A 314 -4.74 -16.28 3.59
N TRP A 315 -5.92 -15.74 3.86
CA TRP A 315 -6.12 -14.28 3.89
C TRP A 315 -5.79 -13.57 5.22
N SER A 316 -5.71 -14.33 6.31
CA SER A 316 -5.79 -13.80 7.68
C SER A 316 -4.52 -14.04 8.51
N LEU A 317 -3.89 -15.20 8.36
CA LEU A 317 -2.72 -15.53 9.17
C LEU A 317 -1.56 -14.61 8.78
N GLY A 318 -0.92 -14.00 9.79
CA GLY A 318 0.17 -13.03 9.59
C GLY A 318 -0.28 -11.59 9.27
N ARG A 319 -1.58 -11.32 9.11
CA ARG A 319 -2.08 -9.96 8.82
C ARG A 319 -1.83 -8.97 9.95
N TRP A 320 -2.27 -9.29 11.16
CA TRP A 320 -2.20 -8.40 12.31
C TRP A 320 -0.82 -8.43 12.97
N SER A 321 -0.53 -7.41 13.80
CA SER A 321 0.62 -7.44 14.69
C SER A 321 0.56 -8.63 15.66
N ASN A 322 1.64 -8.89 16.39
CA ASN A 322 1.65 -9.99 17.35
C ASN A 322 0.57 -9.86 18.46
N ASP A 323 0.16 -8.62 18.77
CA ASP A 323 -0.91 -8.33 19.74
C ASP A 323 -2.32 -8.31 19.11
N GLY A 324 -2.46 -8.69 17.83
CA GLY A 324 -3.75 -8.76 17.14
C GLY A 324 -4.29 -7.40 16.66
N ILE A 325 -3.41 -6.41 16.49
CA ILE A 325 -3.78 -5.05 16.05
C ILE A 325 -3.50 -4.88 14.56
N ASP A 326 -4.42 -4.27 13.82
CA ASP A 326 -4.22 -3.89 12.43
C ASP A 326 -3.45 -2.56 12.41
N ILE A 327 -2.17 -2.60 12.04
CA ILE A 327 -1.27 -1.45 12.10
C ILE A 327 -1.72 -0.34 11.14
N HIS A 328 -2.27 -0.68 9.97
CA HIS A 328 -2.71 0.32 8.99
C HIS A 328 -3.87 1.16 9.54
N HIS A 329 -4.70 0.60 10.42
CA HIS A 329 -5.87 1.24 11.04
C HIS A 329 -5.68 1.60 12.52
N ASN A 330 -4.45 1.62 13.02
CA ASN A 330 -4.16 1.87 14.43
C ASN A 330 -3.68 3.29 14.73
N PHE A 331 -3.59 4.17 13.73
CA PHE A 331 -3.18 5.58 13.90
C PHE A 331 -4.29 6.39 14.59
N PRO A 332 -3.97 7.54 15.22
CA PRO A 332 -5.01 8.37 15.83
C PRO A 332 -5.92 8.93 14.74
N ASP A 333 -7.23 8.84 14.97
CA ASP A 333 -8.26 9.37 14.08
C ASP A 333 -8.30 10.91 14.12
N LEU A 334 -7.42 11.54 13.35
CA LEU A 334 -7.31 13.00 13.29
C LEU A 334 -8.44 13.63 12.47
N ASN A 335 -9.08 12.87 11.58
CA ASN A 335 -10.22 13.29 10.78
C ASN A 335 -11.37 13.76 11.68
N ALA A 336 -11.76 12.95 12.67
CA ALA A 336 -12.85 13.32 13.58
C ALA A 336 -12.53 14.59 14.38
N ILE A 337 -11.28 14.78 14.78
CA ILE A 337 -10.83 15.97 15.51
C ILE A 337 -10.93 17.21 14.63
N LEU A 338 -10.38 17.14 13.41
CA LEU A 338 -10.40 18.25 12.46
C LEU A 338 -11.84 18.62 12.09
N TRP A 339 -12.67 17.65 11.71
CA TRP A 339 -14.05 17.93 11.28
C TRP A 339 -14.93 18.43 12.44
N ALA A 340 -14.70 17.97 13.66
CA ALA A 340 -15.37 18.52 14.84
C ALA A 340 -14.96 19.99 15.09
N ALA A 341 -13.70 20.35 14.84
CA ALA A 341 -13.22 21.73 14.93
C ALA A 341 -13.78 22.61 13.80
N GLU A 342 -13.87 22.09 12.58
CA GLU A 342 -14.50 22.77 11.44
C GLU A 342 -15.98 23.06 11.70
N ALA A 343 -16.74 22.07 12.19
CA ALA A 343 -18.16 22.23 12.53
C ALA A 343 -18.37 23.33 13.59
N LYS A 344 -17.41 23.49 14.53
CA LYS A 344 -17.40 24.54 15.54
C LYS A 344 -16.81 25.88 15.06
N LYS A 345 -16.41 25.98 13.78
CA LYS A 345 -15.72 27.15 13.18
C LYS A 345 -14.44 27.54 13.93
N TRP A 346 -13.69 26.55 14.40
CA TRP A 346 -12.44 26.75 15.13
C TRP A 346 -11.23 26.87 14.20
N VAL A 347 -11.31 26.38 12.96
CA VAL A 347 -10.24 26.49 11.96
C VAL A 347 -10.38 27.81 11.17
N PRO A 348 -9.32 28.63 10.98
CA PRO A 348 -7.95 28.47 11.48
C PRO A 348 -7.68 29.17 12.84
N ARG A 349 -8.71 29.74 13.50
CA ARG A 349 -8.54 30.68 14.62
C ARG A 349 -8.05 30.05 15.94
N LYS A 350 -8.52 28.84 16.25
CA LYS A 350 -8.20 28.09 17.48
C LYS A 350 -7.42 26.80 17.18
N MET A 351 -7.46 26.34 15.94
CA MET A 351 -6.83 25.11 15.48
C MET A 351 -6.41 25.29 14.02
N PHE A 352 -5.30 24.68 13.62
CA PHE A 352 -4.83 24.72 12.24
C PHE A 352 -5.48 23.62 11.39
N ASN A 353 -5.52 23.83 10.07
CA ASN A 353 -5.97 22.86 9.05
C ASN A 353 -4.90 21.80 8.69
N HIS A 354 -3.79 21.80 9.41
CA HIS A 354 -2.60 20.97 9.21
C HIS A 354 -1.94 20.72 10.56
N HIS A 355 -1.10 19.70 10.65
CA HIS A 355 -0.37 19.35 11.87
C HIS A 355 -1.28 19.24 13.10
N VAL A 356 -2.41 18.55 12.93
CA VAL A 356 -3.39 18.28 13.98
C VAL A 356 -2.68 17.60 15.15
N ALA A 357 -2.96 18.05 16.38
CA ALA A 357 -2.32 17.50 17.57
C ALA A 357 -2.79 16.07 17.84
N ILE A 358 -1.84 15.17 18.16
CA ILE A 358 -2.16 13.82 18.64
C ILE A 358 -2.77 13.95 20.04
N PRO A 359 -3.97 13.40 20.29
CA PRO A 359 -4.62 13.50 21.60
C PRO A 359 -3.78 12.91 22.73
N ASP A 360 -3.82 13.53 23.91
CA ASP A 360 -3.08 13.07 25.10
C ASP A 360 -3.43 11.62 25.49
N TRP A 361 -4.70 11.23 25.30
CA TRP A 361 -5.14 9.87 25.59
C TRP A 361 -4.44 8.82 24.71
N TYR A 362 -4.07 9.17 23.47
CA TYR A 362 -3.39 8.26 22.53
C TYR A 362 -1.89 8.10 22.89
N GLN A 363 -1.31 9.14 23.49
CA GLN A 363 0.08 9.11 23.98
C GLN A 363 0.22 8.34 25.29
N SER A 364 -0.88 8.08 26.00
CA SER A 364 -0.89 7.25 27.20
C SER A 364 -0.36 5.84 26.94
N THR A 365 0.38 5.29 27.90
CA THR A 365 0.86 3.90 27.90
C THR A 365 -0.29 2.89 27.93
N ASN A 366 -1.48 3.31 28.37
CA ASN A 366 -2.66 2.46 28.45
C ASN A 366 -3.47 2.42 27.15
N ALA A 367 -3.11 3.22 26.15
CA ALA A 367 -3.79 3.20 24.85
C ALA A 367 -3.39 1.96 24.05
N SER A 368 -4.38 1.30 23.42
CA SER A 368 -4.20 0.14 22.53
C SER A 368 -3.57 0.57 21.19
N VAL A 369 -2.27 0.86 21.23
CA VAL A 369 -1.46 1.27 20.08
C VAL A 369 -0.27 0.34 19.96
N ALA A 370 -0.14 -0.31 18.81
CA ALA A 370 0.95 -1.24 18.50
C ALA A 370 2.31 -0.53 18.57
N LEU A 371 3.36 -1.23 18.97
CA LEU A 371 4.71 -0.67 19.08
C LEU A 371 5.24 -0.21 17.71
N GLU A 372 4.87 -0.94 16.67
CA GLU A 372 5.14 -0.63 15.27
C GLU A 372 4.50 0.72 14.90
N THR A 373 3.23 0.94 15.24
CA THR A 373 2.53 2.21 15.00
C THR A 373 3.22 3.37 15.71
N ARG A 374 3.63 3.20 16.97
CA ARG A 374 4.37 4.25 17.71
C ARG A 374 5.72 4.57 17.06
N ALA A 375 6.44 3.56 16.58
CA ALA A 375 7.70 3.73 15.87
C ALA A 375 7.51 4.49 14.54
N LEU A 376 6.45 4.18 13.79
CA LEU A 376 6.11 4.89 12.56
C LEU A 376 5.77 6.35 12.82
N ILE A 377 4.92 6.64 13.82
CA ILE A 377 4.56 8.01 14.20
C ILE A 377 5.83 8.81 14.53
N ALA A 378 6.69 8.27 15.39
CA ALA A 378 7.94 8.93 15.77
C ALA A 378 8.88 9.15 14.56
N TRP A 379 8.90 8.22 13.60
CA TRP A 379 9.68 8.34 12.37
C TRP A 379 9.12 9.41 11.43
N MET A 380 7.80 9.44 11.23
CA MET A 380 7.09 10.44 10.41
C MET A 380 7.21 11.86 10.99
N GLU A 381 7.26 12.01 12.32
CA GLU A 381 7.46 13.32 12.96
C GLU A 381 8.92 13.79 12.95
N LYS A 382 9.87 12.86 12.80
CA LYS A 382 11.31 13.15 12.86
C LYS A 382 11.86 13.65 11.53
N MET A 383 11.41 13.10 10.41
CA MET A 383 11.90 13.48 9.08
C MET A 383 10.86 14.34 8.35
N PRO A 384 11.27 15.38 7.60
CA PRO A 384 10.35 16.23 6.86
C PRO A 384 9.87 15.59 5.55
N PHE A 385 9.23 14.42 5.64
CA PHE A 385 8.70 13.69 4.48
C PHE A 385 7.72 14.54 3.66
N VAL A 386 7.92 14.54 2.34
CA VAL A 386 7.11 15.29 1.37
C VAL A 386 6.09 14.37 0.69
N LEU A 387 6.56 13.21 0.23
CA LEU A 387 5.75 12.20 -0.47
C LEU A 387 6.10 10.83 0.10
N GLY A 388 5.06 10.01 0.29
CA GLY A 388 5.24 8.63 0.68
C GLY A 388 4.22 7.69 0.06
N GLY A 389 4.60 6.43 -0.05
CA GLY A 389 3.74 5.35 -0.49
C GLY A 389 3.82 4.17 0.45
N ASN A 390 2.71 3.48 0.66
CA ASN A 390 2.70 2.19 1.33
C ASN A 390 2.20 1.10 0.39
N LEU A 391 3.01 0.04 0.27
CA LEU A 391 2.71 -1.10 -0.60
C LEU A 391 1.92 -2.15 0.18
N GLN A 392 0.73 -2.45 -0.30
CA GLN A 392 -0.22 -3.44 0.23
C GLN A 392 -0.55 -4.50 -0.83
N GLY A 393 -1.24 -5.57 -0.43
CA GLY A 393 -1.60 -6.68 -1.32
C GLY A 393 -3.05 -7.13 -1.17
N GLY A 394 -3.52 -7.92 -2.13
CA GLY A 394 -4.86 -8.49 -2.15
C GLY A 394 -5.84 -7.78 -3.09
N GLU A 395 -5.42 -6.72 -3.74
CA GLU A 395 -6.17 -6.04 -4.80
C GLU A 395 -5.19 -5.36 -5.77
N LEU A 396 -5.70 -4.79 -6.85
CA LEU A 396 -4.89 -4.06 -7.83
C LEU A 396 -5.48 -2.66 -8.10
N VAL A 397 -5.08 -1.70 -7.27
CA VAL A 397 -5.59 -0.31 -7.25
C VAL A 397 -4.69 0.61 -6.41
N VAL A 398 -4.66 1.91 -6.71
CA VAL A 398 -4.04 2.92 -5.84
C VAL A 398 -5.12 3.70 -5.08
N THR A 399 -5.04 3.72 -3.75
CA THR A 399 -5.95 4.48 -2.90
C THR A 399 -5.33 5.78 -2.41
N PHE A 400 -6.15 6.81 -2.29
CA PHE A 400 -5.74 8.12 -1.79
C PHE A 400 -6.75 8.72 -0.79
N PRO A 401 -6.27 9.57 0.13
CA PRO A 401 -7.09 10.23 1.15
C PRO A 401 -8.35 10.97 0.65
N TYR A 402 -9.36 11.17 1.49
CA TYR A 402 -9.46 10.59 2.84
C TYR A 402 -9.94 9.13 2.79
N ASP A 403 -9.45 8.33 3.74
CA ASP A 403 -9.89 6.95 3.95
C ASP A 403 -11.15 6.87 4.82
N ARG A 404 -11.40 7.86 5.66
CA ARG A 404 -12.62 7.94 6.49
C ARG A 404 -13.74 8.70 5.78
N THR A 405 -14.97 8.17 5.88
CA THR A 405 -16.20 8.88 5.46
C THR A 405 -16.52 10.05 6.40
N ARG A 406 -17.01 11.15 5.81
CA ARG A 406 -17.39 12.35 6.58
C ARG A 406 -18.75 12.16 7.25
N SER A 407 -19.68 11.52 6.57
CA SER A 407 -21.03 11.24 7.06
C SER A 407 -21.04 10.10 8.09
N GLN A 408 -21.71 10.32 9.23
CA GLN A 408 -21.79 9.32 10.30
C GLN A 408 -22.62 8.10 9.86
N GLY A 409 -22.09 6.90 10.10
CA GLY A 409 -22.77 5.64 9.78
C GLY A 409 -22.75 5.27 8.29
N VAL A 410 -22.10 6.07 7.44
CA VAL A 410 -21.95 5.78 6.01
C VAL A 410 -20.68 4.97 5.79
N VAL A 411 -20.83 3.80 5.14
CA VAL A 411 -19.74 2.86 4.89
C VAL A 411 -18.92 3.17 3.64
N ARG A 412 -19.52 3.86 2.66
CA ARG A 412 -18.90 4.27 1.39
C ARG A 412 -19.40 5.66 1.00
N GLU A 413 -18.48 6.61 0.88
CA GLU A 413 -18.78 7.98 0.46
C GLU A 413 -17.50 8.64 -0.06
N GLN A 414 -17.60 9.30 -1.21
CA GLN A 414 -16.49 10.10 -1.71
C GLN A 414 -16.18 11.25 -0.75
N THR A 415 -15.01 11.18 -0.12
CA THR A 415 -14.57 12.15 0.89
C THR A 415 -13.25 12.78 0.46
N PRO A 416 -13.29 13.80 -0.43
CA PRO A 416 -12.09 14.41 -0.98
C PRO A 416 -11.34 15.25 0.05
N THR A 417 -10.01 15.33 -0.10
CA THR A 417 -9.18 16.27 0.65
C THR A 417 -9.20 17.66 0.01
N PRO A 418 -8.74 18.72 0.71
CA PRO A 418 -8.45 20.00 0.08
C PRO A 418 -7.47 19.93 -1.11
N ASP A 419 -6.64 18.89 -1.14
CA ASP A 419 -5.61 18.63 -2.16
C ASP A 419 -6.01 17.47 -3.12
N ASP A 420 -7.30 17.19 -3.29
CA ASP A 420 -7.81 16.07 -4.09
C ASP A 420 -7.20 16.01 -5.50
N HIS A 421 -7.05 17.15 -6.17
CA HIS A 421 -6.51 17.22 -7.53
C HIS A 421 -5.06 16.71 -7.65
N ILE A 422 -4.20 16.96 -6.64
CA ILE A 422 -2.82 16.45 -6.66
C ILE A 422 -2.79 14.99 -6.21
N PHE A 423 -3.63 14.57 -5.26
CA PHE A 423 -3.73 13.15 -4.88
C PHE A 423 -4.16 12.27 -6.06
N ARG A 424 -5.15 12.70 -6.85
CA ARG A 424 -5.58 11.97 -8.06
C ARG A 424 -4.47 11.89 -9.09
N TRP A 425 -3.69 12.97 -9.26
CA TRP A 425 -2.50 12.95 -10.13
C TRP A 425 -1.46 11.95 -9.65
N LEU A 426 -1.10 11.99 -8.36
CA LEU A 426 -0.11 11.09 -7.76
C LEU A 426 -0.57 9.62 -7.89
N ALA A 427 -1.84 9.34 -7.59
CA ALA A 427 -2.40 8.00 -7.71
C ALA A 427 -2.36 7.49 -9.15
N PHE A 428 -2.79 8.33 -10.09
CA PHE A 428 -2.79 7.99 -11.52
C PHE A 428 -1.37 7.84 -12.07
N SER A 429 -0.39 8.61 -11.58
CA SER A 429 1.00 8.50 -12.02
C SER A 429 1.59 7.11 -11.75
N TYR A 430 1.21 6.47 -10.64
CA TYR A 430 1.62 5.10 -10.34
C TYR A 430 0.78 4.09 -11.13
N ALA A 431 -0.54 4.26 -11.15
CA ALA A 431 -1.46 3.32 -11.78
C ALA A 431 -1.25 3.21 -13.30
N SER A 432 -1.07 4.34 -13.99
CA SER A 432 -0.93 4.40 -15.45
C SER A 432 0.40 3.83 -15.97
N THR A 433 1.44 3.77 -15.15
CA THR A 433 2.73 3.15 -15.50
C THR A 433 2.83 1.69 -15.05
N HIS A 434 1.87 1.21 -14.25
CA HIS A 434 1.81 -0.19 -13.84
C HIS A 434 1.20 -0.99 -14.99
N ARG A 435 1.86 -2.07 -15.40
CA ARG A 435 1.49 -2.81 -16.63
C ARG A 435 0.03 -3.26 -16.67
N LEU A 436 -0.52 -3.60 -15.51
CA LEU A 436 -1.85 -4.18 -15.39
C LEU A 436 -2.90 -3.27 -14.72
N MET A 437 -2.58 -2.20 -13.99
CA MET A 437 -3.59 -1.53 -13.13
C MET A 437 -4.71 -0.88 -13.95
N THR A 438 -4.33 -0.27 -15.08
CA THR A 438 -5.22 0.42 -16.02
C THR A 438 -5.61 -0.43 -17.24
N ASP A 439 -5.20 -1.71 -17.31
CA ASP A 439 -5.56 -2.56 -18.44
C ASP A 439 -7.04 -2.96 -18.36
N ALA A 440 -7.83 -2.49 -19.34
CA ALA A 440 -9.26 -2.78 -19.44
C ALA A 440 -9.56 -4.25 -19.79
N ASN A 441 -8.58 -5.01 -20.28
CA ASN A 441 -8.75 -6.43 -20.62
C ASN A 441 -8.38 -7.36 -19.46
N ARG A 442 -7.85 -6.84 -18.35
CA ARG A 442 -7.43 -7.67 -17.22
C ARG A 442 -8.64 -8.32 -16.53
N ARG A 443 -8.39 -9.46 -15.89
CA ARG A 443 -9.34 -10.06 -14.97
C ARG A 443 -9.39 -9.25 -13.66
N VAL A 444 -10.59 -9.05 -13.13
CA VAL A 444 -10.81 -8.51 -11.78
C VAL A 444 -10.25 -9.48 -10.73
N CYS A 445 -9.56 -8.99 -9.69
CA CYS A 445 -9.02 -9.83 -8.62
C CYS A 445 -10.14 -10.61 -7.91
N HIS A 446 -11.06 -9.85 -7.30
CA HIS A 446 -12.16 -10.39 -6.52
C HIS A 446 -13.52 -9.91 -7.04
N THR A 447 -13.97 -8.72 -6.69
CA THR A 447 -15.36 -8.30 -7.01
C THR A 447 -15.43 -6.98 -7.75
N GLN A 448 -14.64 -5.99 -7.33
CA GLN A 448 -14.68 -4.63 -7.86
C GLN A 448 -13.67 -4.44 -9.00
N ASP A 449 -14.13 -3.86 -10.11
CA ASP A 449 -13.31 -3.55 -11.27
C ASP A 449 -12.77 -2.12 -11.21
N PHE A 450 -11.57 -1.96 -10.66
CA PHE A 450 -10.92 -0.66 -10.53
C PHE A 450 -10.33 -0.12 -11.84
N ALA A 451 -10.16 -0.94 -12.88
CA ALA A 451 -9.65 -0.46 -14.17
C ALA A 451 -10.60 0.55 -14.84
N LYS A 452 -11.90 0.47 -14.53
CA LYS A 452 -12.92 1.43 -14.97
C LYS A 452 -12.76 2.83 -14.40
N GLU A 453 -12.03 2.96 -13.29
CA GLU A 453 -11.71 4.22 -12.61
C GLU A 453 -10.21 4.51 -12.70
N ASP A 454 -9.60 4.17 -13.83
CA ASP A 454 -8.19 4.41 -14.13
C ASP A 454 -7.22 3.79 -13.10
N GLY A 455 -7.63 2.70 -12.45
CA GLY A 455 -6.82 2.00 -11.45
C GLY A 455 -6.65 2.79 -10.14
N THR A 456 -7.51 3.77 -9.87
CA THR A 456 -7.43 4.62 -8.66
C THR A 456 -8.78 4.70 -7.95
N ILE A 457 -8.76 4.93 -6.64
CA ILE A 457 -9.99 5.16 -5.87
C ILE A 457 -9.74 6.02 -4.62
N ASN A 458 -10.69 6.87 -4.24
CA ASN A 458 -10.66 7.53 -2.94
C ASN A 458 -10.95 6.50 -1.83
N GLY A 459 -10.14 6.46 -0.77
CA GLY A 459 -10.22 5.41 0.26
C GLY A 459 -11.61 5.25 0.87
N ALA A 460 -12.24 6.35 1.27
CA ALA A 460 -13.59 6.37 1.84
C ALA A 460 -14.69 5.93 0.85
N SER A 461 -14.45 6.03 -0.47
CA SER A 461 -15.35 5.53 -1.51
C SER A 461 -15.27 4.02 -1.67
N TRP A 462 -14.11 3.43 -1.39
CA TRP A 462 -13.94 1.99 -1.39
C TRP A 462 -14.54 1.37 -0.13
N HIS A 463 -14.04 1.80 1.04
CA HIS A 463 -14.53 1.41 2.36
C HIS A 463 -14.00 2.39 3.41
N THR A 464 -14.88 2.84 4.31
CA THR A 464 -14.50 3.77 5.39
C THR A 464 -13.50 3.13 6.35
N ALA A 465 -12.37 3.78 6.59
CA ALA A 465 -11.35 3.35 7.55
C ALA A 465 -10.92 4.53 8.44
N ALA A 466 -11.20 4.42 9.73
CA ALA A 466 -10.73 5.38 10.72
C ALA A 466 -9.32 5.02 11.20
N GLY A 467 -8.52 6.04 11.52
CA GLY A 467 -7.17 5.82 12.03
C GLY A 467 -6.22 5.21 10.98
N SER A 468 -6.42 5.56 9.71
CA SER A 468 -5.53 5.11 8.63
C SER A 468 -4.18 5.82 8.68
N MET A 469 -3.13 5.15 8.20
CA MET A 469 -1.81 5.76 8.06
C MET A 469 -1.81 6.93 7.06
N ASN A 470 -2.58 6.83 5.97
CA ASN A 470 -2.62 7.88 4.94
C ASN A 470 -3.18 9.18 5.50
N ASP A 471 -4.35 9.10 6.13
CA ASP A 471 -5.02 10.25 6.72
C ASP A 471 -4.19 10.85 7.85
N PHE A 472 -3.53 10.00 8.66
CA PHE A 472 -2.59 10.47 9.67
C PHE A 472 -1.42 11.25 9.08
N SER A 473 -0.76 10.70 8.05
CA SER A 473 0.39 11.33 7.41
C SER A 473 0.06 12.73 6.90
N TYR A 474 -1.07 12.84 6.18
CA TYR A 474 -1.56 14.10 5.63
C TYR A 474 -2.01 15.09 6.70
N LEU A 475 -2.71 14.64 7.76
CA LEU A 475 -3.23 15.54 8.79
C LEU A 475 -2.21 15.96 9.84
N ARG A 476 -1.20 15.12 10.11
CA ARG A 476 -0.20 15.35 11.16
C ARG A 476 1.09 15.98 10.65
N THR A 477 1.50 15.65 9.42
CA THR A 477 2.81 16.04 8.86
C THR A 477 2.63 16.88 7.59
N ASN A 478 3.69 17.07 6.81
CA ASN A 478 3.63 17.63 5.46
C ASN A 478 3.44 16.55 4.38
N CYS A 479 3.57 15.27 4.74
CA CYS A 479 3.71 14.17 3.81
C CYS A 479 2.37 13.81 3.15
N PHE A 480 2.38 13.73 1.82
CA PHE A 480 1.29 13.19 1.03
C PHE A 480 1.49 11.68 0.95
N GLU A 481 0.58 10.90 1.52
CA GLU A 481 0.70 9.43 1.57
C GLU A 481 -0.41 8.77 0.75
N LEU A 482 -0.03 7.77 -0.05
CA LEU A 482 -0.95 6.91 -0.81
C LEU A 482 -0.73 5.44 -0.42
N SER A 483 -1.78 4.61 -0.53
CA SER A 483 -1.63 3.15 -0.49
C SER A 483 -1.71 2.55 -1.88
N MET A 484 -0.75 1.71 -2.23
CA MET A 484 -0.70 1.01 -3.53
C MET A 484 -0.93 -0.47 -3.28
N TYR A 485 -2.04 -1.00 -3.78
CA TYR A 485 -2.31 -2.44 -3.77
C TYR A 485 -1.71 -3.02 -5.04
N VAL A 486 -0.57 -3.70 -4.89
CA VAL A 486 0.35 -4.03 -6.00
C VAL A 486 0.11 -5.40 -6.64
N GLY A 487 -0.88 -6.16 -6.17
CA GLY A 487 -1.15 -7.51 -6.67
C GLY A 487 -2.35 -8.18 -6.02
N CYS A 488 -3.05 -9.02 -6.79
CA CYS A 488 -4.23 -9.77 -6.32
C CYS A 488 -3.86 -10.84 -5.29
N ASP A 489 -2.73 -11.51 -5.49
CA ASP A 489 -2.19 -12.48 -4.53
C ASP A 489 -1.42 -11.73 -3.44
N LYS A 490 -1.79 -11.95 -2.18
CA LYS A 490 -1.13 -11.31 -1.04
C LYS A 490 0.28 -11.87 -0.83
N PHE A 491 0.49 -13.14 -1.12
CA PHE A 491 1.75 -13.85 -0.94
C PHE A 491 2.02 -14.68 -2.20
N PRO A 492 2.39 -14.02 -3.31
CA PRO A 492 2.64 -14.70 -4.58
C PRO A 492 3.76 -15.72 -4.43
N HIS A 493 3.67 -16.84 -5.16
CA HIS A 493 4.73 -17.84 -5.19
C HIS A 493 6.03 -17.24 -5.79
N GLU A 494 7.20 -17.74 -5.39
CA GLU A 494 8.51 -17.19 -5.79
C GLU A 494 8.69 -17.11 -7.31
N SER A 495 8.09 -18.04 -8.07
CA SER A 495 8.11 -18.04 -9.54
C SER A 495 7.45 -16.84 -10.19
N ASP A 496 6.61 -16.10 -9.45
CA ASP A 496 5.84 -14.97 -9.96
C ASP A 496 6.54 -13.63 -9.66
N LEU A 497 7.51 -13.60 -8.75
CA LEU A 497 8.19 -12.37 -8.29
C LEU A 497 8.88 -11.58 -9.42
N ALA A 498 9.45 -12.28 -10.40
CA ALA A 498 10.12 -11.67 -11.55
C ALA A 498 9.13 -10.87 -12.42
N GLU A 499 7.94 -11.42 -12.65
CA GLU A 499 6.87 -10.76 -13.41
C GLU A 499 6.28 -9.60 -12.61
N GLU A 500 6.06 -9.79 -11.31
CA GLU A 500 5.54 -8.74 -10.44
C GLU A 500 6.51 -7.55 -10.28
N TRP A 501 7.81 -7.82 -10.25
CA TRP A 501 8.84 -6.77 -10.31
C TRP A 501 8.70 -5.94 -11.58
N GLU A 502 8.60 -6.59 -12.73
CA GLU A 502 8.48 -5.92 -14.02
C GLU A 502 7.16 -5.16 -14.19
N ASN A 503 6.08 -5.62 -13.53
CA ASN A 503 4.80 -4.92 -13.46
C ASN A 503 4.90 -3.59 -12.68
N ASN A 504 5.77 -3.53 -11.65
CA ASN A 504 5.83 -2.44 -10.68
C ASN A 504 7.07 -1.53 -10.80
N ARG A 505 8.18 -2.00 -11.40
CA ARG A 505 9.49 -1.29 -11.41
C ARG A 505 9.36 0.15 -11.89
N GLU A 506 8.71 0.36 -13.03
CA GLU A 506 8.56 1.70 -13.59
C GLU A 506 7.66 2.60 -12.72
N SER A 507 6.55 2.05 -12.20
CA SER A 507 5.65 2.78 -11.30
C SER A 507 6.32 3.22 -10.01
N LEU A 508 7.17 2.38 -9.43
CA LEU A 508 7.94 2.73 -8.23
C LEU A 508 8.87 3.93 -8.50
N LEU A 509 9.57 3.95 -9.64
CA LEU A 509 10.45 5.04 -10.02
C LEU A 509 9.67 6.33 -10.34
N VAL A 510 8.62 6.24 -11.16
CA VAL A 510 7.82 7.40 -11.59
C VAL A 510 7.11 8.07 -10.42
N PHE A 511 6.64 7.29 -9.46
CA PHE A 511 6.02 7.85 -8.25
C PHE A 511 7.05 8.54 -7.35
N MET A 512 8.25 7.97 -7.18
CA MET A 512 9.34 8.65 -6.47
C MET A 512 9.68 10.00 -7.12
N GLU A 513 9.74 10.05 -8.44
CA GLU A 513 10.01 11.29 -9.19
C GLU A 513 8.94 12.38 -8.97
N GLN A 514 7.71 12.01 -8.57
CA GLN A 514 6.66 13.00 -8.29
C GLN A 514 6.96 13.86 -7.05
N VAL A 515 7.90 13.47 -6.18
CA VAL A 515 8.32 14.30 -5.03
C VAL A 515 8.88 15.65 -5.48
N HIS A 516 9.38 15.74 -6.71
CA HIS A 516 9.91 16.94 -7.35
C HIS A 516 8.86 17.77 -8.07
N ARG A 517 7.59 17.69 -7.71
CA ARG A 517 6.51 18.48 -8.34
C ARG A 517 6.06 19.64 -7.44
N GLY A 518 5.43 20.64 -8.06
CA GLY A 518 4.88 21.80 -7.36
C GLY A 518 5.94 22.87 -7.13
N ILE A 519 5.99 23.40 -5.90
CA ILE A 519 6.95 24.44 -5.52
C ILE A 519 7.82 23.99 -4.35
N LYS A 520 9.08 24.43 -4.34
CA LYS A 520 9.97 24.29 -3.18
C LYS A 520 10.68 25.61 -2.91
N GLY A 521 11.19 25.81 -1.70
CA GLY A 521 11.91 27.04 -1.38
C GLY A 521 12.29 27.14 0.08
N VAL A 522 12.89 28.27 0.46
CA VAL A 522 13.34 28.53 1.83
C VAL A 522 12.72 29.83 2.36
N VAL A 523 12.20 29.77 3.58
CA VAL A 523 11.75 30.94 4.35
C VAL A 523 12.89 31.42 5.24
N LYS A 524 13.37 32.64 4.96
CA LYS A 524 14.52 33.23 5.66
C LYS A 524 14.16 34.54 6.36
N ASP A 525 14.91 34.89 7.40
CA ASP A 525 14.92 36.24 7.94
C ASP A 525 15.80 37.19 7.09
N HIS A 526 15.77 38.49 7.36
CA HIS A 526 16.63 39.47 6.67
C HIS A 526 18.14 39.26 6.91
N GLN A 527 18.53 38.39 7.84
CA GLN A 527 19.93 38.02 8.11
C GLN A 527 20.33 36.75 7.33
N GLY A 528 19.42 36.19 6.52
CA GLY A 528 19.66 35.01 5.71
C GLY A 528 19.50 33.69 6.46
N ARG A 529 19.06 33.70 7.73
CA ARG A 529 18.84 32.48 8.51
C ARG A 529 17.48 31.86 8.19
N GLY A 530 17.46 30.55 8.03
CA GLY A 530 16.23 29.76 7.88
C GLY A 530 15.29 29.92 9.07
N ILE A 531 13.99 29.93 8.82
CA ILE A 531 12.95 30.02 9.85
C ILE A 531 12.19 28.70 9.88
N ALA A 532 12.45 27.89 10.89
CA ALA A 532 11.74 26.65 11.14
C ALA A 532 10.27 26.88 11.52
N ASN A 533 9.40 25.91 11.18
CA ASN A 533 7.97 25.93 11.49
C ASN A 533 7.21 27.16 10.95
N ALA A 534 7.74 27.84 9.95
CA ALA A 534 7.00 28.84 9.19
C ALA A 534 5.89 28.13 8.41
N ILE A 535 4.72 28.74 8.34
CA ILE A 535 3.54 28.19 7.69
C ILE A 535 3.45 28.76 6.27
N ILE A 536 3.34 27.85 5.29
CA ILE A 536 3.12 28.17 3.88
C ILE A 536 1.68 27.83 3.53
N SER A 537 0.89 28.84 3.18
CA SER A 537 -0.51 28.67 2.77
C SER A 537 -0.71 29.05 1.31
N VAL A 538 -1.48 28.25 0.59
CA VAL A 538 -1.82 28.47 -0.83
C VAL A 538 -3.25 28.96 -0.94
N GLU A 539 -3.48 30.09 -1.61
CA GLU A 539 -4.82 30.62 -1.82
C GLU A 539 -5.70 29.59 -2.54
N GLY A 540 -6.88 29.29 -1.98
CA GLY A 540 -7.83 28.30 -2.53
C GLY A 540 -7.68 26.87 -2.00
N ILE A 541 -6.58 26.54 -1.33
CA ILE A 541 -6.36 25.19 -0.78
C ILE A 541 -6.37 25.26 0.75
N ASN A 542 -7.36 24.61 1.37
CA ASN A 542 -7.53 24.63 2.83
C ASN A 542 -6.66 23.56 3.54
N HIS A 543 -5.37 23.55 3.25
CA HIS A 543 -4.39 22.70 3.93
C HIS A 543 -3.00 23.36 3.80
N ASP A 544 -2.48 23.92 4.89
CA ASP A 544 -1.17 24.58 4.88
C ASP A 544 -0.05 23.56 5.20
N ILE A 545 1.21 23.91 4.92
CA ILE A 545 2.39 23.11 5.31
C ILE A 545 3.32 23.92 6.22
N ARG A 546 4.32 23.24 6.81
CA ARG A 546 5.36 23.88 7.62
C ARG A 546 6.75 23.72 7.02
N THR A 547 7.61 24.71 7.23
CA THR A 547 9.03 24.58 6.92
C THR A 547 9.73 23.62 7.88
N ALA A 548 10.75 22.92 7.36
CA ALA A 548 11.65 22.09 8.14
C ALA A 548 12.64 22.95 8.97
N ALA A 549 13.61 22.30 9.62
CA ALA A 549 14.51 22.95 10.58
C ALA A 549 15.31 24.12 9.99
N ASP A 550 15.74 24.01 8.73
CA ASP A 550 16.53 25.02 8.02
C ASP A 550 15.65 26.01 7.22
N GLY A 551 14.34 25.96 7.43
CA GLY A 551 13.38 26.88 6.85
C GLY A 551 12.94 26.52 5.42
N ASP A 552 13.42 25.43 4.87
CA ASP A 552 13.00 24.89 3.59
C ASP A 552 11.65 24.18 3.66
N TYR A 553 10.98 24.12 2.51
CA TYR A 553 9.68 23.51 2.37
C TYR A 553 9.46 23.01 0.94
N TRP A 554 8.51 22.07 0.82
CA TRP A 554 8.02 21.53 -0.45
C TRP A 554 6.51 21.50 -0.42
N ARG A 555 5.87 22.01 -1.45
CA ARG A 555 4.42 22.02 -1.61
C ARG A 555 4.07 21.42 -2.97
N LEU A 556 3.62 20.17 -2.95
CA LEU A 556 3.13 19.48 -4.14
C LEU A 556 1.88 20.19 -4.66
N LEU A 557 1.91 20.56 -5.94
CA LEU A 557 0.86 21.29 -6.64
C LEU A 557 0.85 20.86 -8.10
N ASN A 558 -0.32 20.89 -8.72
CA ASN A 558 -0.44 20.72 -10.17
C ASN A 558 0.04 21.99 -10.90
N PRO A 559 0.31 21.91 -12.22
CA PRO A 559 0.70 23.08 -13.01
C PRO A 559 -0.33 24.21 -12.91
N GLY A 560 0.14 25.44 -12.69
CA GLY A 560 -0.73 26.59 -12.47
C GLY A 560 -0.03 27.77 -11.78
N GLU A 561 -0.75 28.89 -11.67
CA GLU A 561 -0.28 30.08 -10.96
C GLU A 561 -0.98 30.17 -9.60
N TYR A 562 -0.19 30.29 -8.53
CA TYR A 562 -0.67 30.25 -7.15
C TYR A 562 -0.22 31.48 -6.37
N ARG A 563 -1.13 32.06 -5.58
CA ARG A 563 -0.76 33.03 -4.55
C ARG A 563 -0.41 32.29 -3.26
N VAL A 564 0.84 32.38 -2.87
CA VAL A 564 1.41 31.66 -1.73
C VAL A 564 1.80 32.66 -0.66
N THR A 565 1.47 32.36 0.60
CA THR A 565 1.75 33.21 1.74
C THR A 565 2.61 32.46 2.75
N ALA A 566 3.73 33.07 3.13
CA ALA A 566 4.58 32.60 4.23
C ALA A 566 4.29 33.43 5.49
N ARG A 567 4.10 32.76 6.63
CA ARG A 567 3.92 33.40 7.94
C ARG A 567 4.64 32.61 9.03
N ALA A 568 5.22 33.29 10.00
CA ALA A 568 5.81 32.65 11.18
C ALA A 568 5.49 33.46 12.43
N GLU A 569 5.44 32.79 13.60
CA GLU A 569 5.18 33.49 14.86
C GLU A 569 6.26 34.53 15.14
N GLY A 570 5.84 35.77 15.42
CA GLY A 570 6.75 36.90 15.64
C GLY A 570 7.31 37.53 14.36
N TYR A 571 6.93 37.08 13.17
CA TYR A 571 7.30 37.64 11.87
C TYR A 571 6.10 38.23 11.12
N SER A 572 6.36 39.16 10.20
CA SER A 572 5.37 39.69 9.27
C SER A 572 5.00 38.62 8.23
N LEU A 573 3.72 38.52 7.87
CA LEU A 573 3.29 37.69 6.75
C LEU A 573 3.73 38.32 5.41
N VAL A 574 4.09 37.49 4.44
CA VAL A 574 4.44 37.92 3.07
C VAL A 574 3.73 37.00 2.08
N SER A 575 3.07 37.59 1.09
CA SER A 575 2.41 36.87 0.01
C SER A 575 3.11 37.15 -1.32
N LYS A 576 3.32 36.11 -2.12
CA LYS A 576 3.95 36.15 -3.43
C LYS A 576 3.17 35.28 -4.42
N LYS A 577 3.30 35.55 -5.71
CA LYS A 577 2.87 34.64 -6.77
C LYS A 577 3.99 33.64 -7.05
N CYS A 578 3.67 32.35 -7.02
CA CYS A 578 4.55 31.26 -7.42
C CYS A 578 3.89 30.53 -8.60
N GLU A 579 4.68 30.16 -9.60
CA GLU A 579 4.21 29.40 -10.76
C GLU A 579 4.69 27.96 -10.66
N VAL A 580 3.88 27.02 -11.14
CA VAL A 580 4.23 25.61 -11.26
C VAL A 580 4.20 25.25 -12.73
N GLY A 581 5.36 24.87 -13.27
CA GLY A 581 5.52 24.46 -14.66
C GLY A 581 4.91 23.08 -14.98
N TYR A 582 4.85 22.75 -16.27
CA TYR A 582 4.46 21.42 -16.75
C TYR A 582 5.60 20.40 -16.72
N GLU A 583 6.84 20.88 -16.82
CA GLU A 583 8.05 20.04 -16.75
C GLU A 583 8.23 19.46 -15.35
N MET A 584 8.93 18.32 -15.26
CA MET A 584 9.34 17.76 -13.96
C MET A 584 10.38 18.68 -13.31
N GLY A 585 10.27 18.86 -11.99
CA GLY A 585 11.11 19.76 -11.22
C GLY A 585 10.29 20.81 -10.46
N ALA A 586 10.53 20.92 -9.15
CA ALA A 586 9.77 21.81 -8.30
C ALA A 586 10.25 23.25 -8.53
N THR A 587 9.31 24.16 -8.80
CA THR A 587 9.66 25.56 -9.05
C THR A 587 10.08 26.25 -7.76
N ARG A 588 11.21 26.97 -7.80
CA ARG A 588 11.76 27.64 -6.62
C ARG A 588 10.95 28.89 -6.25
N CYS A 589 10.42 28.94 -5.02
CA CYS A 589 9.67 30.08 -4.50
C CYS A 589 10.13 30.49 -3.08
N ASP A 590 11.24 31.21 -2.97
CA ASP A 590 11.76 31.63 -1.66
C ASP A 590 10.99 32.81 -1.04
N PHE A 591 11.02 32.90 0.29
CA PHE A 591 10.43 33.98 1.08
C PHE A 591 11.45 34.61 2.03
N THR A 592 11.40 35.94 2.16
CA THR A 592 12.13 36.66 3.21
C THR A 592 11.13 37.42 4.07
N ILE A 593 11.06 37.10 5.36
CA ILE A 593 10.10 37.69 6.30
C ILE A 593 10.80 38.45 7.44
N GLY A 594 10.27 39.62 7.79
CA GLY A 594 10.82 40.49 8.83
C GLY A 594 10.21 40.24 10.20
N ARG A 595 11.00 40.43 11.28
CA ARG A 595 10.45 40.40 12.65
C ARG A 595 9.45 41.54 12.88
N THR A 596 8.32 41.24 13.51
CA THR A 596 7.34 42.25 13.92
C THR A 596 7.88 43.17 15.01
N ASN A 597 7.35 44.40 15.10
CA ASN A 597 7.71 45.32 16.18
C ASN A 597 7.36 44.76 17.57
N MET A 598 6.25 44.02 17.69
CA MET A 598 5.83 43.41 18.96
C MET A 598 6.73 42.27 19.43
N SER A 599 7.28 41.45 18.53
CA SER A 599 8.24 40.40 18.91
C SER A 599 9.55 41.00 19.37
N ARG A 600 10.05 42.04 18.68
CA ARG A 600 11.23 42.81 19.11
C ARG A 600 11.04 43.42 20.51
N ILE A 601 9.84 43.96 20.78
CA ILE A 601 9.51 44.52 22.09
C ILE A 601 9.50 43.42 23.17
N LYS A 602 8.87 42.26 22.92
CA LYS A 602 8.88 41.12 23.86
C LYS A 602 10.30 40.63 24.18
N GLU A 603 11.14 40.47 23.17
CA GLU A 603 12.54 40.02 23.33
C GLU A 603 13.37 41.03 24.15
N ILE A 604 13.18 42.34 23.91
CA ILE A 604 13.78 43.40 24.73
C ILE A 604 13.24 43.33 26.17
N MET A 605 11.93 43.10 26.36
CA MET A 605 11.34 43.00 27.69
C MET A 605 11.87 41.81 28.50
N GLU A 606 12.04 40.64 27.87
CA GLU A 606 12.64 39.45 28.46
C GLU A 606 14.13 39.68 28.79
N LYS A 607 14.89 40.23 27.83
CA LYS A 607 16.32 40.51 28.00
C LYS A 607 16.62 41.52 29.10
N PHE A 608 15.74 42.50 29.32
CA PHE A 608 15.92 43.55 30.32
C PHE A 608 15.05 43.39 31.58
N LYS A 609 14.35 42.26 31.77
CA LYS A 609 13.47 41.97 32.92
C LYS A 609 12.46 43.10 33.24
N LYS A 610 11.88 43.75 32.23
CA LYS A 610 10.88 44.83 32.44
C LYS A 610 9.46 44.34 32.18
N GLN A 611 8.57 44.47 33.16
CA GLN A 611 7.14 44.22 32.99
C GLN A 611 6.46 45.34 32.17
N PRO A 612 5.34 45.06 31.48
CA PRO A 612 4.69 46.07 30.64
C PRO A 612 4.15 47.23 31.49
N ILE A 613 4.42 48.46 31.05
CA ILE A 613 3.70 49.64 31.53
C ILE A 613 2.26 49.52 30.99
N LYS A 614 1.29 49.23 31.86
CA LYS A 614 -0.13 49.33 31.52
C LYS A 614 -0.46 50.81 31.27
N LEU A 615 -0.48 51.21 30.01
CA LEU A 615 -1.05 52.51 29.62
C LEU A 615 -2.57 52.45 29.80
N PRO A 616 -3.20 53.39 30.53
CA PRO A 616 -4.65 53.45 30.64
C PRO A 616 -5.26 53.71 29.26
N MET A 617 -6.24 52.89 28.86
CA MET A 617 -7.09 53.20 27.71
C MET A 617 -7.74 54.57 27.95
N ARG A 618 -7.32 55.59 27.19
CA ARG A 618 -8.08 56.83 27.07
C ARG A 618 -9.40 56.49 26.39
N GLN A 619 -10.49 56.53 27.16
CA GLN A 619 -11.86 56.54 26.65
C GLN A 619 -11.99 57.68 25.64
N LEU A 620 -12.16 57.35 24.37
CA LEU A 620 -12.68 58.28 23.37
C LEU A 620 -14.13 58.58 23.75
N ALA A 621 -14.31 59.73 24.41
CA ALA A 621 -15.62 60.27 24.74
C ALA A 621 -16.43 60.48 23.46
N ALA A 622 -17.61 59.87 23.42
CA ALA A 622 -18.64 60.15 22.44
C ALA A 622 -19.11 61.61 22.60
N GLN A 623 -18.72 62.47 21.67
CA GLN A 623 -19.34 63.76 21.45
C GLN A 623 -20.06 63.79 20.10
N GLY A 624 -21.39 63.84 20.18
CA GLY A 624 -22.17 64.72 19.31
C GLY A 624 -22.72 64.15 18.00
N SER A 625 -23.97 63.69 18.02
CA SER A 625 -24.98 64.07 17.01
C SER A 625 -26.38 63.69 17.50
N ARG A 626 -26.92 64.50 18.42
CA ARG A 626 -28.37 64.69 18.56
C ARG A 626 -28.81 65.59 17.40
N ARG A 627 -29.49 65.03 16.40
CA ARG A 627 -30.31 65.82 15.48
C ARG A 627 -31.75 65.33 15.51
N ARG A 628 -32.61 66.25 15.93
CA ARG A 628 -34.06 66.22 16.10
C ARG A 628 -34.78 65.61 14.89
N ARG A 629 -35.79 64.77 15.14
CA ARG A 629 -36.98 64.61 14.29
C ARG A 629 -38.18 65.15 15.07
N LEU A 630 -38.85 66.14 14.49
CA LEU A 630 -40.12 66.74 14.91
C LEU A 630 -40.83 67.13 13.60
N GLY A 631 -42.04 66.59 13.37
CA GLY A 631 -43.00 66.96 12.31
C GLY A 631 -42.55 66.59 10.90
N THR A 632 -43.34 66.04 9.99
CA THR A 632 -44.79 65.87 9.81
C THR A 632 -45.01 64.65 8.94
#